data_AF-A0A023DK53-F1
#
_entry.id   AF-A0A023DK53-F1
#
_cell.length_a   1.000
_cell.length_b   1.000
_cell.length_c   1.000
_cell.angle_alpha   90.00
_cell.angle_beta   90.00
_cell.angle_gamma   90.00
#
_symmetry.space_group_name_H-M   'P 1'
#
loop_
_entity.id
_entity.type
_entity.pdbx_description
1 polymer ?
#
loop_
_entity_poly.entity_id
_entity_poly.type
_entity_poly.pdbx_seq_one_letter_code
_entity_poly.pdbx_strand_id
1 'polypeptide(L)'
;MENIQFTFFTLIFLLVGLFIIWFSLFGKKKYIDEMGFFLADNLIELIVGLAFTFSPTLIKRVLIFVFGFLWSLLFGILFVKSLSAYFN
;
A
#
# COMPACT_ATOMS: atom_id res chain seq x y z
N MET A 1 -26.09 4.15 10.78
CA MET A 1 -25.32 5.13 9.96
C MET A 1 -23.82 4.89 10.01
N GLU A 2 -23.24 4.53 11.17
CA GLU A 2 -21.80 4.27 11.31
C GLU A 2 -21.26 3.14 10.41
N ASN A 3 -22.00 2.03 10.26
CA ASN A 3 -21.56 0.89 9.42
C ASN A 3 -21.40 1.24 7.93
N ILE A 4 -22.23 2.15 7.40
CA ILE A 4 -22.13 2.59 6.00
C ILE A 4 -20.85 3.42 5.80
N GLN A 5 -20.60 4.38 6.69
CA GLN A 5 -19.41 5.25 6.59
C GLN A 5 -18.12 4.43 6.71
N PHE A 6 -18.08 3.45 7.64
CA PHE A 6 -16.93 2.56 7.80
C PHE A 6 -16.74 1.64 6.57
N THR A 7 -17.81 1.15 5.96
CA THR A 7 -17.75 0.36 4.71
C THR A 7 -17.17 1.18 3.55
N PHE A 8 -17.61 2.43 3.38
CA PHE A 8 -17.05 3.31 2.35
C PHE A 8 -15.59 3.64 2.60
N PHE A 9 -15.21 3.91 3.85
CA PHE A 9 -13.82 4.16 4.23
C PHE A 9 -12.92 2.97 3.89
N THR A 10 -13.30 1.76 4.32
CA THR A 10 -12.51 0.54 4.05
C THR A 10 -12.43 0.22 2.56
N LEU A 11 -13.48 0.50 1.78
CA LEU A 11 -13.48 0.35 0.33
C LEU A 11 -12.44 1.27 -0.34
N ILE A 12 -12.37 2.55 0.05
CA ILE A 12 -11.39 3.49 -0.51
C ILE A 12 -9.97 2.99 -0.24
N PHE A 13 -9.68 2.53 0.98
CA PHE A 13 -8.36 2.03 1.35
C PHE A 13 -8.00 0.71 0.65
N LEU A 14 -8.98 -0.16 0.40
CA LEU A 14 -8.80 -1.34 -0.43
C LEU A 14 -8.43 -0.96 -1.87
N LEU A 15 -9.12 0.03 -2.46
CA LEU A 15 -8.82 0.53 -3.80
C LEU A 15 -7.43 1.15 -3.88
N VAL A 16 -7.00 1.87 -2.85
CA VAL A 16 -5.62 2.38 -2.74
C VAL A 16 -4.61 1.24 -2.74
N GLY A 17 -4.84 0.17 -1.96
CA GLY A 17 -3.99 -1.02 -1.96
C GLY A 17 -3.88 -1.67 -3.34
N LEU A 18 -5.02 -1.84 -4.03
CA LEU A 18 -5.07 -2.37 -5.39
C LEU A 18 -4.35 -1.46 -6.40
N PHE A 19 -4.47 -0.14 -6.25
CA PHE A 19 -3.74 0.82 -7.08
C PHE A 19 -2.22 0.73 -6.87
N ILE A 20 -1.76 0.54 -5.63
CA ILE A 20 -0.33 0.34 -5.32
C ILE A 20 0.19 -0.95 -5.98
N ILE A 21 -0.59 -2.04 -5.91
CA ILE A 21 -0.27 -3.28 -6.62
C ILE A 21 -0.16 -3.03 -8.13
N TRP A 22 -1.17 -2.39 -8.71
CA TRP A 22 -1.17 -2.03 -10.13
C TRP A 22 0.06 -1.20 -10.51
N PHE A 23 0.40 -0.19 -9.70
CA PHE A 23 1.56 0.66 -9.90
C PHE A 23 2.89 -0.12 -9.82
N SER A 24 3.01 -1.10 -8.93
CA SER A 24 4.21 -1.95 -8.85
C SER A 24 4.42 -2.82 -10.10
N LEU A 25 3.34 -3.26 -10.74
CA LEU A 25 3.38 -4.09 -11.95
C LEU A 25 3.59 -3.24 -13.21
N PHE A 26 2.78 -2.20 -13.40
CA PHE A 26 2.70 -1.45 -14.65
C PHE A 26 3.33 -0.06 -14.59
N GLY A 27 3.75 0.40 -13.41
CA GLY A 27 4.41 1.69 -13.23
C GLY A 27 5.70 1.78 -14.06
N LYS A 28 5.97 2.96 -14.64
CA LYS A 28 7.22 3.16 -15.38
C LYS A 28 8.41 3.08 -14.42
N LYS A 29 9.47 2.41 -14.85
CA LYS A 29 10.72 2.24 -14.10
C LYS A 29 11.23 3.56 -13.49
N LYS A 30 11.24 4.65 -14.28
CA LYS A 30 11.68 5.98 -13.84
C LYS A 30 10.97 6.44 -12.54
N TYR A 31 9.66 6.32 -12.48
CA TYR A 31 8.89 6.75 -11.29
C TYR A 31 9.14 5.87 -10.06
N ILE A 32 9.41 4.58 -10.27
CA ILE A 32 9.70 3.64 -9.17
C ILE A 32 11.14 3.84 -8.67
N ASP A 33 12.07 4.16 -9.56
CA ASP A 33 13.46 4.43 -9.17
C ASP A 33 13.60 5.76 -8.42
N GLU A 34 12.82 6.77 -8.83
CA GLU A 34 12.73 8.08 -8.19
C GLU A 34 11.90 8.08 -6.90
N MET A 35 11.17 6.99 -6.59
CA MET A 35 10.56 6.79 -5.27
C MET A 35 11.65 6.53 -4.24
N GLY A 36 12.14 7.61 -3.64
CA GLY A 36 13.01 7.60 -2.46
C GLY A 36 12.25 8.13 -1.24
N PHE A 37 12.40 7.44 -0.10
CA PHE A 37 11.98 7.97 1.18
C PHE A 37 13.03 8.99 1.65
N PHE A 38 12.78 10.27 1.41
CA PHE A 38 13.65 11.38 1.86
C PHE A 38 13.24 11.96 3.22
N LEU A 39 12.15 11.44 3.82
CA LEU A 39 11.68 11.80 5.14
C LEU A 39 12.10 10.70 6.12
N ALA A 40 13.25 10.88 6.75
CA ALA A 40 13.71 10.01 7.83
C ALA A 40 13.94 10.87 9.06
N ASP A 41 13.12 10.66 10.09
CA ASP A 41 13.24 11.38 11.36
C ASP A 41 14.17 10.63 12.34
N ASN A 42 14.54 9.39 12.01
CA ASN A 42 15.41 8.55 12.84
C ASN A 42 16.40 7.70 12.02
N LEU A 43 17.47 7.24 12.66
CA LEU A 43 18.56 6.46 12.03
C LEU A 43 18.07 5.18 11.34
N ILE A 44 17.06 4.50 11.92
CA ILE A 44 16.49 3.27 11.34
C ILE A 44 15.78 3.59 10.01
N GLU A 45 14.97 4.64 9.98
CA GLU A 45 14.27 5.10 8.77
C GLU A 45 15.27 5.56 7.71
N LEU A 46 16.36 6.20 8.13
CA LEU A 46 17.44 6.61 7.24
C LEU A 46 18.12 5.39 6.59
N ILE A 47 18.45 4.35 7.38
CA ILE A 47 19.07 3.12 6.89
C ILE A 47 18.13 2.39 5.93
N VAL A 48 16.84 2.27 6.28
CA VAL A 48 15.84 1.63 5.43
C VAL A 48 15.60 2.43 4.15
N GLY A 49 15.53 3.76 4.24
CA GLY A 49 15.39 4.66 3.10
C GLY A 49 16.58 4.61 2.14
N LEU A 50 17.81 4.55 2.67
CA LEU A 50 19.03 4.35 1.89
C LEU A 50 19.05 2.98 1.22
N ALA A 51 18.77 1.92 1.98
CA ALA A 51 18.70 0.56 1.44
C ALA A 51 17.66 0.46 0.32
N PHE A 52 16.50 1.11 0.49
CA PHE A 52 15.48 1.19 -0.55
C PHE A 52 15.97 1.99 -1.76
N THR A 53 16.57 3.16 -1.56
CA THR A 53 17.07 4.05 -2.62
C THR A 53 18.10 3.37 -3.51
N PHE A 54 19.06 2.67 -2.89
CA PHE A 54 20.11 1.91 -3.58
C PHE A 54 19.65 0.53 -4.07
N SER A 55 18.45 0.07 -3.71
CA SER A 55 17.96 -1.22 -4.17
C SER A 55 17.66 -1.20 -5.68
N PRO A 56 17.89 -2.33 -6.38
CA PRO A 56 17.48 -2.48 -7.77
C PRO A 56 15.98 -2.24 -7.93
N THR A 57 15.58 -1.70 -9.08
CA THR A 57 14.17 -1.46 -9.44
C THR A 57 13.28 -2.68 -9.21
N LEU A 58 13.79 -3.89 -9.46
CA LEU A 58 13.05 -5.14 -9.24
C LEU A 58 12.72 -5.33 -7.76
N ILE A 59 13.67 -5.06 -6.86
CA ILE A 59 13.45 -5.17 -5.41
C ILE A 59 12.45 -4.11 -4.96
N LYS A 60 12.57 -2.85 -5.42
CA LYS A 60 11.58 -1.80 -5.16
C LYS A 60 10.17 -2.23 -5.60
N ARG A 61 10.03 -2.80 -6.80
CA ARG A 61 8.76 -3.32 -7.31
C ARG A 61 8.18 -4.41 -6.42
N VAL A 62 8.99 -5.38 -6.02
CA VAL A 62 8.55 -6.47 -5.13
C VAL A 62 8.12 -5.91 -3.78
N LEU A 63 8.87 -4.96 -3.20
CA LEU A 63 8.52 -4.33 -1.93
C LEU A 63 7.20 -3.54 -2.02
N ILE A 64 7.03 -2.72 -3.06
CA ILE A 64 5.78 -1.97 -3.29
C ILE A 64 4.61 -2.93 -3.53
N PHE A 65 4.83 -4.02 -4.27
CA PHE A 65 3.83 -5.06 -4.51
C PHE A 65 3.40 -5.73 -3.21
N VAL A 66 4.35 -6.19 -2.39
CA VAL A 66 4.09 -6.84 -1.10
C VAL A 66 3.37 -5.88 -0.15
N PHE A 67 3.79 -4.61 -0.11
CA PHE A 67 3.12 -3.59 0.68
C PHE A 67 1.67 -3.40 0.23
N GLY A 68 1.43 -3.19 -1.07
CA GLY A 68 0.09 -3.04 -1.63
C GLY A 68 -0.78 -4.29 -1.40
N PHE A 69 -0.19 -5.48 -1.50
CA PHE A 69 -0.87 -6.75 -1.26
C PHE A 69 -1.31 -6.90 0.20
N LEU A 70 -0.41 -6.69 1.16
CA LEU A 70 -0.74 -6.74 2.58
C LEU A 70 -1.79 -5.69 2.96
N TRP A 71 -1.67 -4.49 2.39
CA TRP A 71 -2.64 -3.41 2.57
C TRP A 71 -4.03 -3.81 2.04
N SER A 72 -4.10 -4.26 0.79
CA SER A 72 -5.34 -4.70 0.16
C SER A 72 -5.97 -5.89 0.90
N LEU A 73 -5.17 -6.84 1.37
CA LEU A 73 -5.63 -8.00 2.12
C LEU A 73 -6.25 -7.57 3.46
N LEU A 74 -5.57 -6.71 4.22
CA LEU A 74 -6.08 -6.20 5.50
C LEU A 74 -7.42 -5.47 5.32
N PHE A 75 -7.47 -4.50 4.40
CA PHE A 75 -8.68 -3.74 4.14
C PHE A 75 -9.78 -4.55 3.46
N GLY A 76 -9.44 -5.61 2.73
CA GLY A 76 -10.40 -6.54 2.15
C GLY A 76 -11.13 -7.36 3.20
N ILE A 77 -10.39 -7.89 4.19
CA ILE A 77 -11.00 -8.59 5.33
C ILE A 77 -11.91 -7.63 6.11
N LEU A 78 -11.45 -6.41 6.38
CA LEU A 78 -12.25 -5.40 7.10
C LEU A 78 -13.50 -4.99 6.31
N PHE A 79 -13.39 -4.82 4.99
CA PHE A 79 -14.50 -4.49 4.12
C PHE A 79 -15.56 -5.59 4.12
N VAL A 80 -15.17 -6.87 3.94
CA VAL A 80 -16.11 -8.00 3.96
C VAL A 80 -16.81 -8.11 5.30
N LYS A 81 -16.06 -7.95 6.41
CA LYS A 81 -16.63 -7.96 7.75
C LYS A 81 -17.63 -6.82 7.96
N SER A 82 -17.28 -5.61 7.52
CA SER A 82 -18.14 -4.43 7.59
C SER A 82 -19.42 -4.61 6.77
N LEU A 83 -19.29 -5.17 5.56
CA LEU A 83 -20.40 -5.45 4.67
C LEU A 83 -21.37 -6.47 5.27
N SER A 84 -20.85 -7.56 5.85
CA SER A 84 -21.68 -8.55 6.54
C SER A 84 -22.45 -7.96 7.73
N ALA A 85 -21.86 -7.03 8.46
CA ALA A 85 -22.51 -6.33 9.58
C ALA A 85 -23.51 -5.25 9.15
N TYR A 86 -23.53 -4.90 7.86
CA TYR A 86 -24.53 -3.99 7.29
C TYR A 86 -25.81 -4.72 6.86
N PHE A 87 -25.69 -5.98 6.43
CA PHE A 87 -26.81 -6.78 5.92
C PHE A 87 -27.50 -7.68 6.96
N ASN A 88 -26.86 -7.92 8.11
CA ASN A 88 -27.47 -8.54 9.30
C ASN A 88 -28.01 -7.47 10.24
#